data_AF-A0A7C9E6B1-F1
#
_entry.id   AF-A0A7C9E6B1-F1
#
_cell.length_a   1.000
_cell.length_b   1.000
_cell.length_c   1.000
_cell.angle_alpha   90.00
_cell.angle_beta   90.00
_cell.angle_gamma   90.00
#
_symmetry.space_group_name_H-M   'P 1'
#
loop_
_entity.id
_entity.type
_entity.pdbx_description
1 polymer ?
#
loop_
_entity_poly.entity_id
_entity_poly.type
_entity_poly.pdbx_seq_one_letter_code
_entity_poly.pdbx_strand_id
1 'polypeptide(L)'
;EEKESRNGVLPPAAVPPKEKEGGDGVLSERKENETPSTCDYTNGEWVQDRRGPLYNGRNCGTIKDGQNCMRHGRPDKGYLYWRWKPRQCNLPRFDPQSFLQYLQGR
;
A
#
# COMPACT_ATOMS: atom_id res chain seq x y z
N GLU A 1 -31.44 -5.60 -36.00
CA GLU A 1 -30.18 -4.84 -35.84
C GLU A 1 -29.89 -4.69 -34.36
N GLU A 2 -28.98 -5.53 -33.87
CA GLU A 2 -28.56 -5.57 -32.47
C GLU A 2 -27.17 -4.91 -32.39
N LYS A 3 -27.02 -3.88 -31.55
CA LYS A 3 -25.71 -3.28 -31.24
C LYS A 3 -25.53 -3.17 -29.73
N GLU A 4 -25.25 -4.34 -29.18
CA GLU A 4 -24.30 -4.69 -28.12
C GLU A 4 -23.84 -3.59 -27.15
N SER A 5 -24.37 -3.70 -25.93
CA SER A 5 -23.93 -3.06 -24.71
C SER A 5 -22.53 -3.58 -24.32
N ARG A 6 -21.49 -2.75 -24.45
CA ARG A 6 -20.15 -3.08 -23.95
C ARG A 6 -20.11 -2.90 -22.43
N ASN A 7 -20.54 -3.95 -21.71
CA ASN A 7 -20.19 -4.14 -20.31
C ASN A 7 -18.67 -4.38 -20.21
N GLY A 8 -17.94 -3.39 -19.70
CA GLY A 8 -16.52 -3.50 -19.40
C GLY A 8 -16.28 -4.42 -18.21
N VAL A 9 -16.13 -5.72 -18.47
CA VAL A 9 -15.67 -6.70 -17.50
C VAL A 9 -14.17 -6.48 -17.28
N LEU A 10 -13.78 -6.03 -16.08
CA LEU A 10 -12.37 -6.04 -15.65
C LEU A 10 -11.87 -7.49 -15.62
N PRO A 11 -10.62 -7.76 -16.06
CA PRO A 11 -10.08 -9.11 -16.05
C PRO A 11 -9.96 -9.64 -14.61
N PRO A 12 -10.19 -10.95 -14.38
CA PRO A 12 -10.05 -11.54 -13.06
C PRO A 12 -8.60 -11.44 -12.59
N ALA A 13 -8.42 -11.10 -11.30
CA ALA A 13 -7.13 -11.02 -10.65
C ALA A 13 -6.32 -12.30 -10.90
N ALA A 14 -5.07 -12.13 -11.34
CA ALA A 14 -4.15 -13.22 -11.61
C ALA A 14 -4.01 -14.13 -10.37
N VAL A 15 -4.36 -15.40 -10.54
CA VAL A 15 -4.12 -16.46 -9.54
C VAL A 15 -2.61 -16.73 -9.48
N PRO A 16 -1.97 -16.80 -8.30
CA PRO A 16 -0.55 -17.14 -8.20
C PRO A 16 -0.31 -18.64 -8.49
N PRO A 17 0.80 -19.00 -9.15
CA PRO A 17 1.12 -20.40 -9.43
C PRO A 17 1.53 -21.20 -8.18
N LYS A 18 1.12 -22.47 -8.18
CA LYS A 18 1.33 -23.53 -7.18
C LYS A 18 2.82 -23.77 -6.84
N GLU A 19 3.10 -23.92 -5.55
CA GLU A 19 4.40 -24.34 -4.99
C GLU A 19 4.74 -25.80 -5.33
N LYS A 20 6.03 -26.10 -5.44
CA LYS A 20 6.59 -27.47 -5.38
C LYS A 20 7.58 -27.56 -4.23
N GLU A 21 7.45 -28.61 -3.42
CA GLU A 21 8.39 -28.97 -2.36
C GLU A 21 9.63 -29.69 -2.88
N GLY A 22 10.76 -29.49 -2.16
CA GLY A 22 11.74 -30.54 -1.90
C GLY A 22 13.21 -30.14 -2.09
N GLY A 23 14.00 -30.20 -1.01
CA GLY A 23 15.41 -30.62 -1.06
C GLY A 23 16.43 -29.78 -0.29
N ASP A 24 16.90 -30.32 0.84
CA ASP A 24 18.00 -29.85 1.70
C ASP A 24 19.34 -29.57 0.99
N GLY A 25 20.07 -28.58 1.51
CA GLY A 25 21.45 -28.29 1.14
C GLY A 25 22.07 -27.21 2.04
N VAL A 26 22.55 -27.61 3.21
CA VAL A 26 23.38 -26.77 4.10
C VAL A 26 24.73 -26.51 3.45
N LEU A 27 25.08 -25.25 3.22
CA LEU A 27 26.46 -24.77 3.20
C LEU A 27 26.54 -23.40 3.89
N SER A 28 27.43 -23.33 4.86
CA SER A 28 27.68 -22.22 5.76
C SER A 28 28.64 -21.17 5.19
N GLU A 29 28.75 -20.06 5.93
CA GLU A 29 29.65 -18.91 5.77
C GLU A 29 29.15 -17.87 4.76
N ARG A 30 29.05 -16.58 5.09
CA ARG A 30 29.92 -15.74 5.92
C ARG A 30 29.05 -14.66 6.56
N LYS A 31 29.28 -14.34 7.84
CA LYS A 31 28.62 -13.23 8.53
C LYS A 31 29.16 -11.94 7.91
N GLU A 32 28.49 -11.47 6.85
CA GLU A 32 28.70 -10.13 6.33
C GLU A 32 28.45 -9.15 7.47
N ASN A 33 29.39 -8.23 7.63
CA ASN A 33 29.27 -7.11 8.52
C ASN A 33 28.10 -6.27 8.02
N GLU A 34 26.87 -6.61 8.44
CA GLU A 34 25.65 -5.87 8.11
C GLU A 34 25.80 -4.47 8.71
N THR A 35 26.33 -3.55 7.90
CA THR A 35 25.92 -2.16 7.99
C THR A 35 24.39 -2.19 8.03
N PRO A 36 23.72 -1.52 8.98
CA PRO A 36 22.27 -1.56 9.04
C PRO A 36 21.77 -1.14 7.66
N SER A 37 21.22 -2.10 6.92
CA SER A 37 20.86 -1.89 5.53
C SER A 37 19.91 -0.70 5.53
N THR A 38 20.34 0.42 4.94
CA THR A 38 19.51 1.61 4.87
C THR A 38 18.21 1.20 4.20
N CYS A 39 17.08 1.31 4.90
CA CYS A 39 15.84 0.78 4.37
C CYS A 39 15.50 1.48 3.06
N ASP A 40 15.43 0.72 1.97
CA ASP A 40 14.94 1.22 0.70
C ASP A 40 13.41 1.33 0.75
N TYR A 41 12.92 2.55 0.95
CA TYR A 41 11.48 2.84 0.98
C TYR A 41 10.80 2.73 -0.38
N THR A 42 11.56 2.67 -1.47
CA THR A 42 11.03 2.58 -2.84
C THR A 42 10.79 1.13 -3.29
N ASN A 43 11.42 0.16 -2.63
CA ASN A 43 11.25 -1.27 -2.90
C ASN A 43 10.30 -1.93 -1.89
N GLY A 44 9.11 -2.25 -2.37
CA GLY A 44 8.01 -2.73 -1.54
C GLY A 44 6.87 -3.30 -2.35
N GLU A 45 5.74 -3.44 -1.68
CA GLU A 45 4.49 -3.86 -2.29
C GLU A 45 3.30 -3.18 -1.62
N TRP A 46 2.22 -3.06 -2.39
CA TRP A 46 0.93 -2.64 -1.83
C TRP A 46 0.29 -3.82 -1.11
N VAL A 47 -0.09 -3.61 0.14
CA VAL A 47 -0.81 -4.60 0.96
C VAL A 47 -2.11 -4.01 1.47
N GLN A 48 -3.14 -4.84 1.67
CA GLN A 48 -4.39 -4.38 2.26
C GLN A 48 -4.22 -4.04 3.75
N ASP A 49 -4.87 -2.95 4.17
CA ASP A 49 -4.92 -2.48 5.55
C ASP A 49 -6.37 -2.34 6.02
N ARG A 50 -6.77 -3.25 6.91
CA ARG A 50 -8.12 -3.28 7.49
C ARG A 50 -8.44 -2.09 8.38
N ARG A 51 -7.42 -1.34 8.83
CA ARG A 51 -7.61 -0.12 9.65
C ARG A 51 -8.17 1.04 8.82
N GLY A 52 -8.14 0.95 7.48
CA GLY A 52 -8.67 1.96 6.58
C GLY A 52 -7.81 3.22 6.46
N PRO A 53 -8.34 4.29 5.82
CA PRO A 53 -7.59 5.52 5.60
C PRO A 53 -7.43 6.34 6.90
N LEU A 54 -6.37 7.15 6.96
CA LEU A 54 -6.09 8.03 8.11
C LEU A 54 -7.01 9.25 8.18
N TYR A 55 -7.62 9.62 7.06
CA TYR A 55 -8.55 10.74 6.96
C TYR A 55 -9.72 10.35 6.06
N ASN A 56 -10.83 11.07 6.18
CA ASN A 56 -12.00 10.89 5.33
C ASN A 56 -12.10 12.07 4.34
N GLY A 57 -12.22 11.78 3.06
CA GLY A 57 -12.25 12.82 2.04
C GLY A 57 -13.45 13.76 2.16
N ARG A 58 -14.55 13.31 2.77
CA ARG A 58 -15.75 14.14 2.93
C ARG A 58 -15.65 15.18 4.03
N ASN A 59 -14.87 14.91 5.09
CA ASN A 59 -14.78 15.80 6.25
C ASN A 59 -13.48 16.62 6.30
N CYS A 60 -12.51 16.32 5.41
CA CYS A 60 -11.26 17.05 5.34
C CYS A 60 -11.41 18.30 4.45
N GLY A 61 -11.45 19.47 5.09
CA GLY A 61 -11.60 20.77 4.39
C GLY A 61 -10.37 21.22 3.61
N THR A 62 -9.22 20.57 3.78
CA THR A 62 -7.95 20.93 3.11
C THR A 62 -7.72 20.19 1.80
N ILE A 63 -8.50 19.14 1.50
CA ILE A 63 -8.39 18.42 0.22
C ILE A 63 -8.91 19.33 -0.89
N LYS A 64 -8.07 19.57 -1.90
CA LYS A 64 -8.43 20.35 -3.08
C LYS A 64 -9.62 19.70 -3.81
N ASP A 65 -10.52 20.53 -4.34
CA ASP A 65 -11.76 20.04 -4.96
C ASP A 65 -11.50 18.97 -6.03
N GLY A 66 -10.62 19.25 -7.00
CA GLY A 66 -10.29 18.30 -8.07
C GLY A 66 -9.60 16.99 -7.62
N GLN A 67 -9.28 16.85 -6.34
CA GLN A 67 -8.65 15.65 -5.77
C GLN A 67 -9.62 14.83 -4.90
N ASN A 68 -10.84 15.33 -4.65
CA ASN A 68 -11.79 14.70 -3.74
C ASN A 68 -12.72 13.71 -4.47
N CYS A 69 -12.19 12.54 -4.86
CA CYS A 69 -12.97 11.52 -5.57
C CYS A 69 -14.23 11.07 -4.79
N MET A 70 -14.17 11.05 -3.46
CA MET A 70 -15.31 10.69 -2.60
C MET A 70 -16.45 11.72 -2.65
N ARG A 71 -16.12 13.01 -2.84
CA ARG A 71 -17.10 14.08 -3.03
C ARG A 71 -17.65 14.06 -4.46
N HIS A 72 -16.81 13.73 -5.43
CA HIS A 72 -17.17 13.65 -6.86
C HIS A 72 -17.81 12.31 -7.28
N GLY A 73 -18.40 11.58 -6.33
CA GLY A 73 -19.28 10.45 -6.64
C GLY A 73 -18.59 9.14 -7.02
N ARG A 74 -17.28 8.99 -6.81
CA ARG A 74 -16.62 7.69 -7.03
C ARG A 74 -17.27 6.61 -6.13
N PRO A 75 -17.81 5.52 -6.69
CA PRO A 75 -18.60 4.55 -5.93
C PRO A 75 -17.74 3.56 -5.16
N ASP A 76 -16.58 3.17 -5.71
CA ASP A 76 -15.68 2.20 -5.09
C ASP A 76 -14.80 2.86 -4.03
N LYS A 77 -14.66 2.20 -2.87
CA LYS A 77 -13.85 2.68 -1.74
C LYS A 77 -12.67 1.78 -1.41
N GLY A 78 -12.51 0.65 -2.12
CA GLY A 78 -11.46 -0.33 -1.85
C GLY A 78 -10.05 0.23 -1.97
N TYR A 79 -9.85 1.23 -2.84
CA TYR A 79 -8.56 1.91 -3.01
C TYR A 79 -8.05 2.58 -1.71
N LEU A 80 -8.94 2.93 -0.77
CA LEU A 80 -8.58 3.57 0.50
C LEU A 80 -7.97 2.61 1.53
N TYR A 81 -8.02 1.30 1.28
CA TYR A 81 -7.59 0.25 2.19
C TYR A 81 -6.27 -0.39 1.75
N TRP A 82 -5.46 0.33 0.98
CA TRP A 82 -4.13 -0.11 0.59
C TRP A 82 -3.07 0.72 1.30
N ARG A 83 -2.00 0.07 1.75
CA ARG A 83 -0.81 0.73 2.28
C ARG A 83 0.44 0.18 1.59
N TRP A 84 1.44 1.03 1.46
CA TRP A 84 2.77 0.63 1.02
C TRP A 84 3.52 -0.10 2.15
N LYS A 85 4.12 -1.25 1.85
CA LYS A 85 4.97 -2.02 2.78
C LYS A 85 6.36 -2.22 2.14
N PRO A 86 7.41 -1.53 2.63
CA PRO A 86 8.78 -1.80 2.21
C PRO A 86 9.18 -3.25 2.50
N ARG A 87 10.04 -3.84 1.66
CA ARG A 87 10.48 -5.25 1.85
C ARG A 87 11.46 -5.41 3.02
N GLN A 88 12.31 -4.41 3.21
CA GLN A 88 13.47 -4.48 4.11
C GLN A 88 13.19 -3.94 5.51
N CYS A 89 12.07 -3.23 5.73
CA CYS A 89 11.74 -2.67 7.03
C CYS A 89 10.24 -2.50 7.26
N ASN A 90 9.89 -2.32 8.54
CA ASN A 90 8.53 -2.01 8.95
C ASN A 90 8.34 -0.50 9.03
N LEU A 91 7.54 0.05 8.12
CA LEU A 91 7.10 1.44 8.21
C LEU A 91 5.97 1.54 9.24
N PRO A 92 6.14 2.28 10.37
CA PRO A 92 5.09 2.45 11.34
C PRO A 92 3.91 3.22 10.72
N ARG A 93 2.72 3.01 11.27
CA ARG A 93 1.58 3.82 10.86
C ARG A 93 1.80 5.27 11.28
N PHE A 94 1.46 6.19 10.41
CA PHE A 94 1.56 7.62 10.69
C PHE A 94 0.74 7.99 11.93
N ASP A 95 1.41 8.65 12.88
CA ASP A 95 0.79 9.26 14.05
C ASP A 95 0.90 10.79 13.93
N PRO A 96 -0.23 11.49 13.72
CA PRO A 96 -0.24 12.94 13.59
C PRO A 96 0.32 13.66 14.82
N GLN A 97 0.10 13.12 16.01
CA GLN A 97 0.51 13.79 17.25
C GLN A 97 2.03 13.79 17.40
N SER A 98 2.68 12.64 17.23
CA SER A 98 4.14 12.54 17.24
C SER A 98 4.78 13.40 16.15
N PHE A 99 4.19 13.42 14.95
CA PHE A 99 4.70 14.24 13.85
C PHE A 99 4.63 15.74 14.16
N LEU A 100 3.50 16.21 14.69
CA LEU A 100 3.34 17.62 15.05
C LEU A 100 4.26 18.03 16.19
N GLN A 101 4.47 17.18 17.20
CA GLN A 101 5.44 17.44 18.27
C GLN A 101 6.87 17.59 17.71
N TYR A 102 7.25 16.75 16.75
CA TYR A 102 8.57 16.84 16.11
C TYR A 102 8.76 18.15 15.32
N LEU A 103 7.69 18.70 14.76
CA LEU A 103 7.71 19.97 14.02
C LEU A 103 7.61 21.22 14.91
N GLN A 104 7.29 21.09 16.19
CA GLN A 104 7.20 22.25 17.08
C GLN A 104 8.55 22.98 17.16
N GLY A 105 8.51 24.31 17.00
CA GLY A 105 9.69 25.16 17.11
C GLY A 105 10.63 25.12 15.89
N ARG A 106 10.13 24.64 14.75
CA ARG A 106 10.81 24.71 13.44
C ARG A 106 10.10 25.64 12.48
#